data_AF-A0A939G7G4-F1
#
_entry.id   AF-A0A939G7G4-F1
#
_cell.length_a   1.000
_cell.length_b   1.000
_cell.length_c   1.000
_cell.angle_alpha   90.00
_cell.angle_beta   90.00
_cell.angle_gamma   90.00
#
_symmetry.space_group_name_H-M   'P 1'
#
loop_
_entity.id
_entity.type
_entity.pdbx_description
1 polymer ?
#
loop_
_entity_poly.entity_id
_entity_poly.type
_entity_poly.pdbx_seq_one_letter_code
_entity_poly.pdbx_strand_id
1 'polypeptide(L)'
;MMLRLSTFLGLLLALTLGAYAQAPMTNKDVISMNTAKVSKSLIEAKIQSSPAKFDLTTDGLIELETAKISDGLVKAMMAKTTMTDVMTNDDIIKLSNAKVSKSIISDKIHKGKNKFDTSVEGMIALRNAKVADGIVKEMMMAPK
;
A
#
# COMPACT_ATOMS: atom_id res chain seq x y z
N MET A 1 11.91 -56.06 -50.84
CA MET A 1 10.67 -55.70 -51.55
C MET A 1 9.52 -56.03 -50.59
N MET A 2 8.66 -55.16 -50.09
CA MET A 2 8.39 -53.73 -50.23
C MET A 2 7.57 -53.29 -49.01
N LEU A 3 7.83 -52.05 -48.58
CA LEU A 3 7.17 -51.15 -47.63
C LEU A 3 5.62 -51.18 -47.58
N ARG A 4 5.02 -51.07 -46.37
CA ARG A 4 3.75 -50.36 -46.03
C ARG A 4 3.79 -49.96 -44.54
N LEU A 5 4.23 -48.76 -44.16
CA LEU A 5 3.48 -47.49 -44.05
C LEU A 5 2.20 -47.59 -43.19
N SER A 6 2.31 -47.29 -41.90
CA SER A 6 1.19 -46.86 -41.06
C SER A 6 1.68 -45.85 -40.01
N THR A 7 1.63 -44.59 -40.46
CA THR A 7 1.44 -43.34 -39.71
C THR A 7 0.59 -43.54 -38.45
N PHE A 8 0.88 -42.97 -37.27
CA PHE A 8 0.85 -41.53 -37.01
C PHE A 8 1.66 -41.18 -35.75
N LEU A 9 2.66 -40.32 -35.95
CA LEU A 9 3.44 -39.63 -34.94
C LEU A 9 2.56 -38.55 -34.28
N GLY A 10 1.90 -38.90 -33.18
CA GLY A 10 1.19 -37.95 -32.32
C GLY A 10 2.14 -37.28 -31.33
N LEU A 11 3.08 -36.46 -31.82
CA LEU A 11 3.88 -35.57 -30.96
C LEU A 11 2.98 -34.41 -30.50
N LEU A 12 2.25 -34.62 -29.41
CA LEU A 12 1.53 -33.56 -28.72
C LEU A 12 2.57 -32.68 -28.01
N LEU A 13 3.01 -31.64 -28.71
CA LEU A 13 3.81 -30.56 -28.16
C LEU A 13 2.93 -29.80 -27.15
N ALA A 14 2.99 -30.21 -25.88
CA ALA A 14 2.42 -29.44 -24.79
C ALA A 14 3.20 -28.13 -24.68
N LEU A 15 2.73 -27.08 -25.35
CA LEU A 15 3.12 -25.71 -25.04
C LEU A 15 2.68 -25.44 -23.60
N THR A 16 3.58 -25.65 -22.66
CA THR A 16 3.46 -25.06 -21.34
C THR A 16 3.62 -23.55 -21.51
N LEU A 17 2.49 -22.87 -21.72
CA LEU A 17 2.41 -21.42 -21.55
C LEU A 17 2.68 -21.15 -20.07
N GLY A 18 3.96 -20.99 -19.73
CA GLY A 18 4.36 -20.41 -18.46
C GLY A 18 3.75 -19.02 -18.41
N ALA A 19 2.62 -18.87 -17.72
CA ALA A 19 2.07 -17.57 -17.40
C ALA A 19 3.14 -16.84 -16.58
N TYR A 20 3.83 -15.88 -17.20
CA TYR A 20 4.70 -14.96 -16.50
C TYR A 20 3.81 -14.12 -15.57
N ALA A 21 3.63 -14.59 -14.35
CA ALA A 21 2.95 -13.82 -13.32
C ALA A 21 3.75 -12.55 -13.10
N GLN A 22 3.21 -11.41 -13.53
CA GLN A 22 3.83 -10.11 -13.28
C GLN A 22 3.97 -9.95 -11.77
N ALA A 23 5.20 -9.71 -11.29
CA ALA A 23 5.47 -9.49 -9.88
C ALA A 23 4.52 -8.39 -9.35
N PRO A 24 3.94 -8.55 -8.15
CA PRO A 24 3.02 -7.57 -7.62
C PRO A 24 3.76 -6.25 -7.40
N MET A 25 3.10 -5.17 -7.78
CA MET A 25 3.60 -3.81 -7.63
C MET A 25 3.81 -3.45 -6.15
N THR A 26 4.91 -2.76 -5.86
CA THR A 26 5.36 -2.39 -4.50
C THR A 26 5.52 -0.87 -4.35
N ASN A 27 5.77 -0.39 -3.13
CA ASN A 27 6.09 1.02 -2.86
C ASN A 27 7.29 1.49 -3.70
N LYS A 28 8.33 0.65 -3.81
CA LYS A 28 9.54 0.94 -4.59
C LYS A 28 9.25 1.20 -6.06
N ASP A 29 8.28 0.49 -6.64
CA ASP A 29 7.88 0.69 -8.03
C ASP A 29 7.19 2.05 -8.22
N VAL A 30 6.30 2.43 -7.28
CA VAL A 30 5.65 3.76 -7.27
C VAL A 30 6.70 4.87 -7.13
N ILE A 31 7.62 4.71 -6.18
CA ILE A 31 8.70 5.67 -5.93
C ILE A 31 9.61 5.82 -7.15
N SER A 32 9.95 4.71 -7.81
CA SER A 32 10.78 4.72 -9.01
C SER A 32 10.10 5.46 -10.15
N MET A 33 8.80 5.22 -10.39
CA MET A 33 8.04 5.94 -11.42
C MET A 33 7.89 7.43 -11.11
N ASN A 34 7.62 7.79 -9.84
CA ASN A 34 7.54 9.19 -9.43
C ASN A 34 8.89 9.91 -9.63
N THR A 35 9.99 9.25 -9.26
CA THR A 35 11.36 9.77 -9.43
C THR A 35 11.71 9.91 -10.92
N ALA A 36 11.28 8.96 -11.75
CA ALA A 36 11.39 9.02 -13.20
C ALA A 36 10.44 10.04 -13.86
N LYS A 37 9.65 10.79 -13.07
CA LYS A 37 8.69 11.81 -13.51
C LYS A 37 7.61 11.27 -14.47
N VAL A 38 7.25 9.99 -14.32
CA VAL A 38 6.06 9.44 -14.97
C VAL A 38 4.84 10.24 -14.50
N SER A 39 3.89 10.51 -15.40
CA SER A 39 2.72 11.31 -15.04
C SER A 39 1.92 10.64 -13.94
N LYS A 40 1.38 11.45 -13.01
CA LYS A 40 0.59 10.93 -11.87
C LYS A 40 -0.59 10.08 -12.34
N SER A 41 -1.27 10.48 -13.42
CA SER A 41 -2.39 9.73 -14.00
C SER A 41 -1.96 8.35 -14.51
N LEU A 42 -0.77 8.22 -15.10
CA LEU A 42 -0.27 6.93 -15.59
C LEU A 42 0.17 6.03 -14.42
N ILE A 43 0.80 6.61 -13.39
CA ILE A 43 1.13 5.87 -12.16
C ILE A 43 -0.16 5.35 -11.50
N GLU A 44 -1.18 6.20 -11.36
CA GLU A 44 -2.48 5.82 -10.82
C GLU A 44 -3.15 4.71 -11.63
N ALA A 45 -3.19 4.83 -12.96
CA ALA A 45 -3.72 3.79 -13.84
C ALA A 45 -2.96 2.46 -13.67
N LYS A 46 -1.64 2.52 -13.46
CA LYS A 46 -0.82 1.33 -13.22
C LYS A 46 -1.13 0.68 -11.86
N ILE A 47 -1.31 1.49 -10.81
CA ILE A 47 -1.72 1.03 -9.47
C ILE A 47 -3.08 0.32 -9.55
N GLN A 48 -4.04 0.88 -10.28
CA GLN A 48 -5.38 0.32 -10.40
C GLN A 48 -5.40 -0.99 -11.20
N SER A 49 -4.64 -1.07 -12.29
CA SER A 49 -4.64 -2.22 -13.22
C SER A 49 -3.76 -3.40 -12.78
N SER A 50 -2.72 -3.17 -11.99
CA SER A 50 -1.74 -4.22 -11.66
C SER A 50 -2.08 -4.98 -10.37
N PRO A 51 -1.70 -6.25 -10.23
CA PRO A 51 -1.56 -6.87 -8.92
C PRO A 51 -0.61 -6.05 -8.06
N ALA A 52 -0.92 -5.85 -6.78
CA ALA A 52 -0.13 -4.99 -5.90
C ALA A 52 -0.01 -5.58 -4.50
N LYS A 53 1.13 -5.31 -3.87
CA LYS A 53 1.45 -5.64 -2.49
C LYS A 53 2.15 -4.43 -1.88
N PHE A 54 1.39 -3.37 -1.66
CA PHE A 54 1.91 -2.15 -1.05
C PHE A 54 2.14 -2.35 0.44
N ASP A 55 3.24 -1.80 0.92
CA ASP A 55 3.49 -1.63 2.35
C ASP A 55 2.83 -0.32 2.79
N LEU A 56 1.69 -0.43 3.45
CA LEU A 56 0.95 0.71 3.99
C LEU A 56 1.04 0.75 5.52
N THR A 57 2.07 0.11 6.10
CA THR A 57 2.40 0.24 7.53
C THR A 57 2.87 1.65 7.86
N THR A 58 3.10 1.94 9.14
CA THR A 58 3.66 3.23 9.58
C THR A 58 4.93 3.58 8.81
N ASP A 59 5.89 2.65 8.75
CA ASP A 59 7.17 2.88 8.09
C ASP A 59 7.01 3.00 6.56
N GLY A 60 6.11 2.19 5.97
CA GLY A 60 5.78 2.28 4.55
C GLY A 60 5.18 3.64 4.15
N LEU A 61 4.31 4.23 4.97
CA LEU A 61 3.79 5.57 4.72
C LEU A 61 4.84 6.67 4.89
N ILE A 62 5.74 6.53 5.86
CA ILE A 62 6.87 7.46 6.05
C ILE A 62 7.82 7.42 4.86
N GLU A 63 8.07 6.23 4.30
CA GLU A 63 8.87 6.06 3.08
C GLU A 63 8.23 6.82 1.90
N LEU A 64 6.90 6.67 1.71
CA LEU A 64 6.17 7.35 0.64
C LEU A 64 6.16 8.87 0.80
N GLU A 65 5.98 9.38 2.02
CA GLU A 65 6.07 10.81 2.33
C GLU A 65 7.48 11.34 2.05
N THR A 66 8.51 10.62 2.48
CA THR A 66 9.92 10.99 2.25
C THR A 66 10.24 11.05 0.75
N ALA A 67 9.68 10.12 -0.03
CA ALA A 67 9.78 10.09 -1.49
C ALA A 67 8.87 11.10 -2.20
N LYS A 68 8.13 11.93 -1.44
CA LYS A 68 7.20 12.96 -1.93
C LYS A 68 6.14 12.39 -2.86
N ILE A 69 5.66 11.19 -2.58
CA ILE A 69 4.52 10.60 -3.28
C ILE A 69 3.27 11.39 -2.88
N SER A 70 2.54 11.90 -3.86
CA SER A 70 1.36 12.73 -3.57
C SER A 70 0.26 11.92 -2.91
N ASP A 71 -0.48 12.55 -1.99
CA ASP A 71 -1.65 11.97 -1.32
C ASP A 71 -2.59 11.21 -2.26
N GLY A 72 -2.89 11.73 -3.45
CA GLY A 72 -3.76 11.06 -4.42
C GLY A 72 -3.26 9.67 -4.83
N LEU A 73 -1.95 9.51 -5.03
CA LEU A 73 -1.35 8.22 -5.35
C LEU A 73 -1.34 7.28 -4.14
N VAL A 74 -1.03 7.80 -2.95
CA VAL A 74 -1.10 7.01 -1.71
C VAL A 74 -2.53 6.52 -1.47
N LYS A 75 -3.55 7.36 -1.68
CA LYS A 75 -4.96 6.96 -1.59
C LYS A 75 -5.34 5.90 -2.61
N ALA A 76 -4.83 5.98 -3.83
CA ALA A 76 -5.02 4.91 -4.82
C ALA A 76 -4.39 3.58 -4.36
N MET A 77 -3.21 3.63 -3.72
CA MET A 77 -2.59 2.44 -3.11
C MET A 77 -3.46 1.90 -1.96
N MET A 78 -3.97 2.76 -1.08
CA MET A 78 -4.87 2.40 0.03
C MET A 78 -6.22 1.84 -0.43
N ALA A 79 -6.68 2.20 -1.62
CA ALA A 79 -7.91 1.62 -2.21
C ALA A 79 -7.66 0.22 -2.79
N LYS A 80 -6.42 -0.08 -3.19
CA LYS A 80 -6.04 -1.34 -3.83
C LYS A 80 -5.64 -2.43 -2.83
N THR A 81 -5.11 -2.05 -1.67
CA THR A 81 -4.53 -2.98 -0.70
C THR A 81 -5.18 -2.82 0.67
N THR A 82 -5.54 -3.94 1.29
CA THR A 82 -6.02 -3.99 2.67
C THR A 82 -4.84 -3.86 3.64
N MET A 83 -4.95 -2.93 4.58
CA MET A 83 -3.97 -2.78 5.67
C MET A 83 -4.15 -3.90 6.69
N THR A 84 -3.04 -4.45 7.17
CA THR A 84 -3.04 -5.57 8.12
C THR A 84 -2.40 -5.23 9.46
N ASP A 85 -1.65 -4.14 9.53
CA ASP A 85 -1.05 -3.66 10.77
C ASP A 85 -2.10 -3.08 11.73
N VAL A 86 -1.77 -3.11 13.02
CA VAL A 86 -2.58 -2.53 14.09
C VAL A 86 -1.92 -1.23 14.51
N MET A 87 -2.60 -0.11 14.28
CA MET A 87 -2.09 1.20 14.68
C MET A 87 -2.19 1.43 16.19
N THR A 88 -1.16 2.05 16.73
CA THR A 88 -1.07 2.49 18.14
C THR A 88 -0.86 4.01 18.23
N ASN A 89 -0.84 4.55 19.45
CA ASN A 89 -0.52 5.96 19.69
C ASN A 89 0.89 6.29 19.19
N ASP A 90 1.85 5.38 19.37
CA ASP A 90 3.23 5.56 18.92
C ASP A 90 3.31 5.69 17.39
N ASP A 91 2.49 4.93 16.66
CA ASP A 91 2.41 5.03 15.20
C ASP A 91 1.89 6.40 14.75
N ILE A 92 0.85 6.91 15.42
CA ILE A 92 0.31 8.24 15.13
C ILE A 92 1.37 9.32 15.39
N ILE A 93 2.11 9.20 16.49
CA ILE A 93 3.20 10.11 16.83
C ILE A 93 4.29 10.06 15.74
N LYS A 94 4.69 8.87 15.29
CA LYS A 94 5.68 8.69 14.21
C LYS A 94 5.20 9.34 12.91
N LEU A 95 3.96 9.07 12.48
CA LEU A 95 3.39 9.64 11.26
C LEU A 95 3.32 11.17 11.33
N SER A 96 2.88 11.71 12.47
CA SER A 96 2.81 13.15 12.71
C SER A 96 4.20 13.80 12.66
N ASN A 97 5.20 13.21 13.31
CA ASN A 97 6.58 13.70 13.32
C ASN A 97 7.23 13.62 11.94
N ALA A 98 6.91 12.58 11.16
CA ALA A 98 7.32 12.43 9.77
C ALA A 98 6.58 13.37 8.80
N LYS A 99 5.62 14.17 9.30
CA LYS A 99 4.79 15.10 8.53
C LYS A 99 3.93 14.43 7.46
N VAL A 100 3.60 13.15 7.64
CA VAL A 100 2.61 12.46 6.81
C VAL A 100 1.31 13.26 6.89
N SER A 101 0.68 13.49 5.73
CA SER A 101 -0.46 14.39 5.66
C SER A 101 -1.61 13.92 6.55
N LYS A 102 -2.31 14.88 7.16
CA LYS A 102 -3.46 14.59 8.04
C LYS A 102 -4.49 13.72 7.34
N SER A 103 -4.74 13.96 6.05
CA SER A 103 -5.69 13.18 5.27
C SER A 103 -5.29 11.70 5.15
N ILE A 104 -4.01 11.40 4.96
CA ILE A 104 -3.54 10.00 4.87
C ILE A 104 -3.61 9.32 6.24
N ILE A 105 -3.24 10.03 7.32
CA ILE A 105 -3.40 9.52 8.68
C ILE A 105 -4.88 9.21 8.98
N SER A 106 -5.77 10.13 8.61
CA SER A 106 -7.23 9.98 8.76
C SER A 106 -7.75 8.75 8.00
N ASP A 107 -7.35 8.61 6.73
CA ASP A 107 -7.75 7.47 5.90
C ASP A 107 -7.23 6.15 6.48
N LYS A 108 -6.05 6.15 7.09
CA LYS A 108 -5.49 4.96 7.73
C LYS A 108 -6.22 4.61 9.03
N ILE A 109 -6.56 5.59 9.86
CA ILE A 109 -7.37 5.41 11.08
C ILE A 109 -8.70 4.73 10.77
N HIS A 110 -9.38 5.17 9.71
CA HIS A 110 -10.71 4.64 9.36
C HIS A 110 -10.69 3.27 8.67
N LYS A 111 -9.60 2.93 7.96
CA LYS A 111 -9.50 1.68 7.18
C LYS A 111 -8.71 0.58 7.88
N GLY A 112 -7.75 0.95 8.71
CA GLY A 112 -6.84 0.04 9.39
C GLY A 112 -7.38 -0.47 10.71
N LYS A 113 -6.79 -1.57 11.19
CA LYS A 113 -7.01 -2.01 12.56
C LYS A 113 -6.28 -1.05 13.50
N ASN A 114 -6.80 -0.87 14.70
CA ASN A 114 -6.19 -0.01 15.69
C ASN A 114 -6.33 -0.56 17.12
N LYS A 115 -5.46 -0.08 17.99
CA LYS A 115 -5.45 -0.33 19.43
C LYS A 115 -5.04 0.97 20.12
N PHE A 116 -5.81 2.02 19.88
CA PHE A 116 -5.52 3.33 20.45
C PHE A 116 -5.81 3.37 21.95
N ASP A 117 -4.84 3.88 22.70
CA ASP A 117 -4.99 4.27 24.08
C ASP A 117 -5.66 5.65 24.15
N THR A 118 -6.92 5.65 24.59
CA THR A 118 -7.77 6.84 24.76
C THR A 118 -7.92 7.24 26.23
N SER A 119 -7.06 6.71 27.11
CA SER A 119 -6.91 7.18 28.49
C SER A 119 -6.38 8.62 28.54
N VAL A 120 -6.43 9.22 29.73
CA VAL A 120 -5.88 10.56 29.98
C VAL A 120 -4.38 10.58 29.66
N GLU A 121 -3.65 9.55 30.05
CA GLU A 121 -2.21 9.40 29.81
C GLU A 121 -1.90 9.29 28.32
N GLY A 122 -2.66 8.46 27.59
CA GLY A 122 -2.53 8.32 26.14
C GLY A 122 -2.79 9.64 25.40
N MET A 123 -3.79 10.41 25.83
CA MET A 123 -4.09 11.73 25.25
C MET A 123 -3.02 12.78 25.58
N ILE A 124 -2.47 12.78 26.80
CA ILE A 124 -1.36 13.65 27.19
C ILE A 124 -0.13 13.36 26.32
N ALA A 125 0.18 12.09 26.07
CA ALA A 125 1.31 11.70 25.22
C ALA A 125 1.15 12.22 23.78
N LEU A 126 -0.03 12.06 23.17
CA LEU A 126 -0.34 12.57 21.83
C LEU A 126 -0.20 14.10 21.76
N ARG A 127 -0.73 14.82 22.75
CA ARG A 127 -0.65 16.28 22.83
C ARG A 127 0.79 16.76 22.98
N ASN A 128 1.57 16.14 23.85
CA ASN A 128 2.99 16.47 24.05
C ASN A 128 3.82 16.23 22.78
N ALA A 129 3.46 15.21 22.00
CA ALA A 129 4.03 14.94 20.69
C ALA A 129 3.49 15.86 19.57
N LYS A 130 2.65 16.84 19.89
CA LYS A 130 2.05 17.81 18.96
C LYS A 130 1.21 17.16 17.85
N VAL A 131 0.61 16.00 18.13
CA VAL A 131 -0.40 15.40 17.24
C VAL A 131 -1.59 16.35 17.17
N ALA A 132 -2.10 16.61 15.97
CA ALA A 132 -3.20 17.55 15.78
C ALA A 132 -4.50 17.05 16.44
N ASP A 133 -5.21 17.94 17.14
CA ASP A 133 -6.47 17.62 17.84
C ASP A 133 -7.52 16.95 16.94
N GLY A 134 -7.56 17.30 15.64
CA GLY A 134 -8.43 16.65 14.67
C GLY A 134 -8.14 15.15 14.52
N ILE A 135 -6.85 14.76 14.48
CA ILE A 135 -6.44 13.35 14.42
C ILE A 135 -6.76 12.65 15.73
N VAL A 136 -6.52 13.30 16.88
CA VAL A 136 -6.87 12.74 18.20
C VAL A 136 -8.37 12.48 18.30
N LYS A 137 -9.20 13.42 17.81
CA LYS A 137 -10.65 13.25 17.75
C LYS A 137 -11.06 12.07 16.87
N GLU A 138 -10.43 11.91 15.71
CA GLU A 138 -10.67 10.76 14.85
C GLU A 138 -10.29 9.43 15.51
N MET A 139 -9.17 9.37 16.25
CA MET A 139 -8.80 8.18 17.02
C MET A 139 -9.87 7.78 18.04
N MET A 140 -10.55 8.74 18.67
CA MET A 140 -11.64 8.47 19.63
C MET A 140 -12.93 7.98 18.94
N MET A 141 -13.13 8.33 17.68
CA MET A 141 -14.30 7.95 16.87
C MET A 141 -14.05 6.70 16.02
N ALA A 142 -12.79 6.23 15.96
CA ALA A 142 -12.38 5.14 15.11
C ALA A 142 -13.07 3.82 15.47
N PRO A 143 -13.42 2.98 14.47
CA PRO A 143 -13.92 1.63 14.73
C PRO A 143 -12.84 0.79 15.42
N LYS A 144 -13.20 0.05 16.48
CA LYS A 144 -12.29 -0.83 17.21
C LYS A 144 -12.19 -2.22 16.58
#